data_AF-A0AAU3YFY1-F1
#
_entry.id   AF-A0AAU3YFY1-F1
#
_cell.length_a   1.000
_cell.length_b   1.000
_cell.length_c   1.000
_cell.angle_alpha   90.00
_cell.angle_beta   90.00
_cell.angle_gamma   90.00
#
_symmetry.space_group_name_H-M   'P 1'
#
loop_
_entity.id
_entity.type
_entity.pdbx_description
1 polymer ?
#
loop_
_entity_poly.entity_id
_entity_poly.type
_entity_poly.pdbx_seq_one_letter_code
_entity_poly.pdbx_strand_id
1 'polypeptide(L)'
;MPASGLRGETASRSGWDARLYWRWIAYNTIAFVVVLTVGFVMVLLDDEVLHMDLASQHVVIALLIATVGAVLFGGVLGALQWLVVRERVPVPRKAWITANVGPALLAWLLVIMPAVTSAQDSHDNVSTAYLLAASQSLALGPLLGLSQSLVLRKVTRRWAWWIGANLVSWLIVDAVVYLLSLWSKDFDLFTGDGSIVEVYVTLIATTPLTGRALLWVLAPSALGHK
;
A
#
# COMPACT_ATOMS: atom_id res chain seq x y z
N MET A 1 -49.84 -8.28 -13.97
CA MET A 1 -49.43 -7.85 -12.62
C MET A 1 -48.86 -9.05 -11.86
N PRO A 2 -47.70 -8.97 -11.20
CA PRO A 2 -46.44 -8.36 -11.61
C PRO A 2 -45.30 -9.40 -11.72
N ALA A 3 -44.45 -9.23 -12.73
CA ALA A 3 -43.13 -9.84 -12.82
C ALA A 3 -42.15 -9.01 -11.98
N SER A 4 -41.89 -9.43 -10.73
CA SER A 4 -41.00 -8.73 -9.79
C SER A 4 -39.84 -9.61 -9.28
N GLY A 5 -39.47 -10.67 -10.01
CA GLY A 5 -38.47 -11.64 -9.55
C GLY A 5 -37.03 -11.46 -10.06
N LEU A 6 -36.78 -10.63 -11.10
CA LEU A 6 -35.55 -10.77 -11.90
C LEU A 6 -34.43 -9.75 -11.65
N ARG A 7 -34.54 -8.85 -10.66
CA ARG A 7 -33.47 -7.85 -10.40
C ARG A 7 -32.51 -8.20 -9.26
N GLY A 8 -32.75 -9.27 -8.50
CA GLY A 8 -31.91 -9.63 -7.34
C GLY A 8 -30.77 -10.61 -7.63
N GLU A 9 -30.93 -11.53 -8.58
CA GLU A 9 -30.01 -12.67 -8.71
C GLU A 9 -28.80 -12.44 -9.63
N THR A 10 -28.84 -11.46 -10.54
CA THR A 10 -27.73 -11.23 -11.48
C THR A 10 -26.54 -10.53 -10.85
N ALA A 11 -26.73 -9.77 -9.76
CA ALA A 11 -25.63 -9.15 -9.01
C ALA A 11 -24.75 -10.19 -8.28
N SER A 12 -25.27 -11.39 -8.01
CA SER A 12 -24.56 -12.44 -7.27
C SER A 12 -23.48 -13.16 -8.09
N ARG A 13 -23.64 -13.29 -9.41
CA ARG A 13 -22.69 -14.04 -10.26
C ARG A 13 -21.50 -13.23 -10.77
N SER A 14 -21.62 -11.91 -10.91
CA SER A 14 -20.57 -11.07 -11.50
C SER A 14 -19.33 -10.92 -10.61
N GLY A 15 -19.44 -11.28 -9.32
CA GLY A 15 -18.39 -11.08 -8.33
C GLY A 15 -18.18 -9.62 -7.90
N TRP A 16 -18.89 -8.67 -8.54
CA TRP A 16 -18.82 -7.24 -8.27
C TRP A 16 -19.72 -6.85 -7.10
N ASP A 17 -19.15 -6.12 -6.15
CA ASP A 17 -19.85 -5.56 -5.00
C ASP A 17 -19.35 -4.13 -4.76
N ALA A 18 -20.21 -3.15 -5.06
CA ALA A 18 -19.88 -1.75 -4.94
C ALA A 18 -19.60 -1.35 -3.48
N ARG A 19 -20.29 -1.96 -2.51
CA ARG A 19 -20.06 -1.69 -1.08
C ARG A 19 -18.68 -2.16 -0.66
N LEU A 20 -18.29 -3.36 -1.11
CA LEU A 20 -16.97 -3.91 -0.82
C LEU A 20 -15.86 -3.12 -1.49
N TYR A 21 -16.10 -2.63 -2.72
CA TYR A 21 -15.17 -1.74 -3.42
C TYR A 21 -14.97 -0.41 -2.69
N TRP A 22 -16.04 0.24 -2.23
CA TRP A 22 -15.90 1.47 -1.44
C TRP A 22 -15.23 1.23 -0.08
N ARG A 23 -15.46 0.09 0.57
CA ARG A 23 -14.73 -0.32 1.78
C ARG A 23 -13.24 -0.52 1.51
N TRP A 24 -12.90 -1.14 0.38
CA TRP A 24 -11.51 -1.27 -0.04
C TRP A 24 -10.85 0.09 -0.16
N ILE A 25 -11.50 1.04 -0.85
CA ILE A 25 -10.97 2.39 -1.01
C ILE A 25 -10.78 3.04 0.36
N ALA A 26 -11.84 3.11 1.17
CA ALA A 26 -11.80 3.78 2.46
C ALA A 26 -10.70 3.21 3.37
N TYR A 27 -10.58 1.89 3.47
CA TYR A 27 -9.60 1.25 4.34
C TYR A 27 -8.15 1.41 3.86
N ASN A 28 -7.90 1.38 2.54
CA ASN A 28 -6.56 1.67 2.02
C ASN A 28 -6.20 3.15 2.18
N THR A 29 -7.16 4.06 1.94
CA THR A 29 -6.96 5.50 2.18
C THR A 29 -6.63 5.78 3.64
N ILE A 30 -7.38 5.20 4.59
CA ILE A 30 -7.09 5.33 6.02
C ILE A 30 -5.71 4.78 6.35
N ALA A 31 -5.35 3.62 5.78
CA ALA A 31 -4.02 3.03 6.00
C ALA A 31 -2.92 4.00 5.55
N PHE A 32 -3.00 4.54 4.34
CA PHE A 32 -2.01 5.49 3.83
C PHE A 32 -1.94 6.76 4.67
N VAL A 33 -3.08 7.36 5.04
CA VAL A 33 -3.11 8.55 5.90
C VAL A 33 -2.43 8.28 7.23
N VAL A 34 -2.77 7.18 7.92
CA VAL A 34 -2.15 6.82 9.20
C VAL A 34 -0.65 6.65 9.06
N VAL A 35 -0.23 5.88 8.06
CA VAL A 35 1.17 5.53 7.86
C VAL A 35 2.02 6.76 7.48
N LEU A 36 1.52 7.60 6.58
CA LEU A 36 2.20 8.84 6.21
C LEU A 36 2.22 9.84 7.38
N THR A 37 1.17 9.90 8.19
CA THR A 37 1.11 10.80 9.36
C THR A 37 2.16 10.36 10.38
N VAL A 38 2.24 9.06 10.67
CA VAL A 38 3.25 8.55 11.60
C VAL A 38 4.66 8.75 11.06
N GLY A 39 4.89 8.50 9.77
CA GLY A 39 6.18 8.77 9.14
C GLY A 39 6.58 10.24 9.23
N PHE A 40 5.65 11.15 8.93
CA PHE A 40 5.87 12.59 9.05
C PHE A 40 6.17 13.01 10.50
N VAL A 41 5.39 12.52 11.47
CA VAL A 41 5.65 12.79 12.90
C VAL A 41 7.02 12.26 13.32
N MET A 42 7.43 11.08 12.86
CA MET A 42 8.76 10.54 13.17
C MET A 42 9.89 11.43 12.63
N VAL A 43 9.73 11.95 11.41
CA VAL A 43 10.69 12.89 10.82
C VAL A 43 10.72 14.22 11.58
N LEU A 44 9.58 14.74 12.02
CA LEU A 44 9.56 15.97 12.85
C LEU A 44 10.25 15.77 14.20
N LEU A 45 10.24 14.56 14.74
CA LEU A 45 10.91 14.21 16.01
C LEU A 45 12.42 13.94 15.82
N ASP A 46 12.88 13.71 14.59
CA ASP A 46 14.26 13.37 14.24
C ASP A 46 15.24 14.50 14.62
N ASP A 47 14.83 15.77 14.41
CA ASP A 47 15.64 16.97 14.70
C ASP A 47 15.98 17.13 16.21
N GLU A 48 15.21 16.50 17.10
CA GLU A 48 15.48 16.49 18.55
C GLU A 48 16.15 15.20 19.06
N VAL A 49 16.13 14.10 18.29
CA VAL A 49 16.46 12.75 18.81
C VAL A 49 17.71 12.13 18.19
N LEU A 50 18.14 12.55 16.99
CA LEU A 50 19.13 11.82 16.19
C LEU A 50 20.53 12.46 16.10
N HIS A 51 20.83 13.46 16.94
CA HIS A 51 22.20 13.93 17.18
C HIS A 51 23.04 12.96 18.05
N MET A 52 22.98 11.65 17.77
CA MET A 52 23.82 10.67 18.46
C MET A 52 24.90 10.12 17.51
N ASP A 53 26.09 10.72 17.66
CA ASP A 53 27.36 10.22 17.17
C ASP A 53 27.60 8.81 17.76
N LEU A 54 27.71 7.78 16.90
CA LEU A 54 28.42 6.49 17.12
C LEU A 54 28.10 5.51 15.97
N ALA A 55 29.07 5.35 15.07
CA ALA A 55 29.02 4.56 13.83
C ALA A 55 28.46 3.11 13.94
N SER A 56 28.50 2.49 15.13
CA SER A 56 27.98 1.12 15.37
C SER A 56 26.54 1.06 15.91
N GLN A 57 25.99 2.16 16.41
CA GLN A 57 24.58 2.26 16.83
C GLN A 57 23.63 2.37 15.64
N HIS A 58 24.12 2.83 14.47
CA HIS A 58 23.29 3.06 13.29
C HIS A 58 22.62 1.80 12.75
N VAL A 59 23.25 0.62 12.80
CA VAL A 59 22.61 -0.61 12.28
C VAL A 59 21.45 -1.05 13.17
N VAL A 60 21.61 -1.00 14.49
CA VAL A 60 20.55 -1.39 15.43
C VAL A 60 19.38 -0.41 15.35
N ILE A 61 19.67 0.90 15.30
CA ILE A 61 18.67 1.95 15.16
C ILE A 61 17.97 1.84 13.79
N ALA A 62 18.71 1.65 12.70
CA ALA A 62 18.15 1.42 11.37
C ALA A 62 17.24 0.19 11.32
N LEU A 63 17.66 -0.92 11.93
CA LEU A 63 16.83 -2.13 12.03
C LEU A 63 15.57 -1.88 12.87
N LEU A 64 15.67 -1.12 13.96
CA LEU A 64 14.54 -0.75 14.79
C LEU A 64 13.55 0.13 14.00
N ILE A 65 14.02 1.19 13.36
CA ILE A 65 13.23 2.09 12.53
C ILE A 65 12.58 1.31 11.38
N ALA A 66 13.35 0.50 10.66
CA ALA A 66 12.84 -0.34 9.57
C ALA A 66 11.78 -1.34 10.06
N THR A 67 11.97 -1.93 11.24
CA THR A 67 11.01 -2.86 11.84
C THR A 67 9.73 -2.14 12.25
N VAL A 68 9.83 -1.01 12.95
CA VAL A 68 8.69 -0.20 13.37
C VAL A 68 7.92 0.30 12.16
N GLY A 69 8.64 0.83 11.17
CA GLY A 69 8.11 1.23 9.88
C GLY A 69 7.40 0.10 9.14
N ALA A 70 8.01 -1.09 9.05
CA ALA A 70 7.41 -2.25 8.41
C ALA A 70 6.17 -2.78 9.14
N VAL A 71 6.17 -2.74 10.47
CA VAL A 71 5.02 -3.13 11.30
C VAL A 71 3.90 -2.10 11.16
N LEU A 72 4.21 -0.80 11.09
CA LEU A 72 3.22 0.24 10.83
C LEU A 72 2.64 0.09 9.42
N PHE A 73 3.49 0.13 8.39
CA PHE A 73 3.08 0.00 6.99
C PHE A 73 2.33 -1.32 6.76
N GLY A 74 3.03 -2.46 6.93
CA GLY A 74 2.48 -3.77 6.63
C GLY A 74 1.39 -4.22 7.61
N GLY A 75 1.50 -3.81 8.87
CA GLY A 75 0.52 -4.17 9.90
C GLY A 75 -0.79 -3.41 9.78
N VAL A 76 -0.75 -2.07 9.67
CA VAL A 76 -1.96 -1.24 9.54
C VAL A 76 -2.63 -1.52 8.19
N LEU A 77 -1.87 -1.45 7.08
CA LEU A 77 -2.41 -1.74 5.74
C LEU A 77 -2.96 -3.17 5.67
N GLY A 78 -2.18 -4.16 6.12
CA GLY A 78 -2.59 -5.55 6.11
C GLY A 78 -3.84 -5.79 6.97
N ALA A 79 -3.92 -5.20 8.17
CA ALA A 79 -5.09 -5.36 9.04
C ALA A 79 -6.36 -4.76 8.43
N LEU A 80 -6.26 -3.56 7.84
CA LEU A 80 -7.37 -2.87 7.21
C LEU A 80 -7.83 -3.56 5.91
N GLN A 81 -6.89 -4.00 5.06
CA GLN A 81 -7.21 -4.82 3.89
C GLN A 81 -7.85 -6.16 4.28
N TRP A 82 -7.39 -6.79 5.36
CA TRP A 82 -7.95 -8.05 5.85
C TRP A 82 -9.45 -7.93 6.18
N LEU A 83 -9.90 -6.77 6.69
CA LEU A 83 -11.32 -6.54 6.98
C LEU A 83 -12.21 -6.69 5.74
N VAL A 84 -11.69 -6.37 4.55
CA VAL A 84 -12.36 -6.54 3.27
C VAL A 84 -12.19 -7.97 2.76
N VAL A 85 -10.96 -8.48 2.77
CA VAL A 85 -10.61 -9.79 2.20
C VAL A 85 -11.37 -10.92 2.91
N ARG A 86 -11.54 -10.84 4.23
CA ARG A 86 -12.26 -11.84 5.03
C ARG A 86 -13.75 -11.96 4.66
N GLU A 87 -14.34 -10.93 4.04
CA GLU A 87 -15.73 -10.99 3.57
C GLU A 87 -15.88 -11.89 2.33
N ARG A 88 -14.78 -12.21 1.64
CA ARG A 88 -14.79 -13.03 0.42
C ARG A 88 -14.08 -14.37 0.56
N VAL A 89 -13.04 -14.45 1.38
CA VAL A 89 -12.24 -15.66 1.56
C VAL A 89 -11.89 -15.89 3.03
N PRO A 90 -11.87 -17.15 3.51
CA PRO A 90 -11.56 -17.49 4.90
C PRO A 90 -10.05 -17.45 5.16
N VAL A 91 -9.42 -16.27 4.99
CA VAL A 91 -7.99 -16.08 5.23
C VAL A 91 -7.74 -15.72 6.71
N PRO A 92 -6.84 -16.44 7.41
CA PRO A 92 -6.46 -16.08 8.78
C PRO A 92 -5.81 -14.70 8.85
N ARG A 93 -6.25 -13.87 9.82
CA ARG A 93 -5.74 -12.50 10.03
C ARG A 93 -4.21 -12.46 10.11
N LYS A 94 -3.62 -13.33 10.94
CA LYS A 94 -2.17 -13.38 11.17
C LYS A 94 -1.42 -13.63 9.86
N ALA A 95 -1.85 -14.60 9.07
CA ALA A 95 -1.21 -14.95 7.80
C ALA A 95 -1.26 -13.80 6.79
N TRP A 96 -2.40 -13.09 6.72
CA TRP A 96 -2.54 -11.94 5.83
C TRP A 96 -1.64 -10.77 6.26
N ILE A 97 -1.62 -10.44 7.55
CA ILE A 97 -0.78 -9.35 8.07
C ILE A 97 0.70 -9.66 7.87
N THR A 98 1.15 -10.88 8.18
CA THR A 98 2.56 -11.26 7.96
C THR A 98 2.97 -11.18 6.49
N ALA A 99 2.04 -11.49 5.57
CA ALA A 99 2.28 -11.35 4.14
C ALA A 99 2.43 -9.89 3.68
N ASN A 100 2.00 -8.92 4.48
CA ASN A 100 2.21 -7.49 4.22
C ASN A 100 3.50 -6.98 4.91
N VAL A 101 3.75 -7.40 6.15
CA VAL A 101 4.91 -6.94 6.95
C VAL A 101 6.25 -7.39 6.33
N GLY A 102 6.34 -8.61 5.82
CA GLY A 102 7.60 -9.13 5.24
C GLY A 102 8.12 -8.28 4.06
N PRO A 103 7.32 -8.08 3.00
CA PRO A 103 7.67 -7.17 1.91
C PRO A 103 7.91 -5.73 2.37
N ALA A 104 7.11 -5.22 3.32
CA ALA A 104 7.32 -3.88 3.87
C ALA A 104 8.70 -3.75 4.53
N LEU A 105 9.13 -4.76 5.30
CA LEU A 105 10.46 -4.77 5.90
C LEU A 105 11.57 -4.74 4.86
N LEU A 106 11.43 -5.51 3.78
CA LEU A 106 12.37 -5.47 2.66
C LEU A 106 12.38 -4.09 2.00
N ALA A 107 11.22 -3.46 1.85
CA ALA A 107 11.09 -2.09 1.33
C ALA A 107 11.86 -1.09 2.20
N TRP A 108 11.69 -1.19 3.52
CA TRP A 108 12.37 -0.32 4.47
C TRP A 108 13.89 -0.51 4.41
N LEU A 109 14.37 -1.75 4.41
CA LEU A 109 15.81 -2.03 4.45
C LEU A 109 16.52 -1.73 3.13
N LEU A 110 15.85 -1.93 1.99
CA LEU A 110 16.48 -1.86 0.68
C LEU A 110 16.23 -0.55 -0.08
N VAL A 111 15.20 0.21 0.31
CA VAL A 111 14.79 1.43 -0.40
C VAL A 111 14.78 2.63 0.54
N ILE A 112 14.01 2.57 1.62
CA ILE A 112 13.80 3.73 2.50
C ILE A 112 15.05 4.09 3.30
N MET A 113 15.61 3.13 4.04
CA MET A 113 16.79 3.37 4.87
C MET A 113 18.01 3.85 4.05
N PRO A 114 18.35 3.25 2.89
CA PRO A 114 19.43 3.76 2.05
C PRO A 114 19.19 5.19 1.56
N ALA A 115 17.96 5.53 1.17
CA ALA A 115 17.62 6.89 0.72
C ALA A 115 17.71 7.91 1.85
N VAL A 116 17.21 7.57 3.05
CA VAL A 116 17.31 8.41 4.25
C VAL A 116 18.77 8.62 4.64
N THR A 117 19.56 7.56 4.70
CA THR A 117 21.00 7.63 5.04
C THR A 117 21.75 8.49 4.03
N SER A 118 21.49 8.29 2.73
CA SER A 118 22.12 9.09 1.67
C SER A 118 21.78 10.57 1.79
N ALA A 119 20.55 10.92 2.17
CA ALA A 119 20.14 12.32 2.34
C ALA A 119 20.76 12.96 3.60
N GLN A 120 20.92 12.18 4.67
CA GLN A 120 21.64 12.62 5.88
C GLN A 120 23.11 12.91 5.57
N ASP A 121 23.79 12.00 4.85
CA ASP A 121 25.20 12.13 4.48
C ASP A 121 25.47 13.31 3.53
N SER A 122 24.50 13.65 2.66
CA SER A 122 24.60 14.78 1.73
C SER A 122 24.10 16.11 2.30
N HIS A 123 23.60 16.14 3.55
CA HIS A 123 22.89 17.28 4.13
C HIS A 123 21.68 17.75 3.30
N ASP A 124 21.04 16.85 2.58
CA ASP A 124 19.79 17.09 1.87
C ASP A 124 18.58 16.99 2.81
N ASN A 125 17.40 17.35 2.30
CA ASN A 125 16.16 17.26 3.06
C ASN A 125 15.74 15.79 3.28
N VAL A 126 16.00 15.27 4.49
CA VAL A 126 15.65 13.92 4.95
C VAL A 126 14.15 13.65 4.83
N SER A 127 13.30 14.65 5.08
CA SER A 127 11.84 14.53 4.99
C SER A 127 11.41 14.22 3.55
N THR A 128 11.96 14.96 2.60
CA THR A 128 11.71 14.76 1.17
C THR A 128 12.23 13.40 0.71
N ALA A 129 13.46 13.03 1.09
CA ALA A 129 14.04 11.74 0.75
C ALA A 129 13.23 10.57 1.33
N TYR A 130 12.79 10.67 2.58
CA TYR A 130 11.92 9.69 3.23
C TYR A 130 10.59 9.54 2.49
N LEU A 131 9.90 10.65 2.19
CA LEU A 131 8.60 10.60 1.53
C LEU A 131 8.69 10.07 0.10
N LEU A 132 9.72 10.45 -0.65
CA LEU A 132 9.99 9.92 -1.99
C LEU A 132 10.35 8.44 -1.95
N ALA A 133 11.22 8.03 -1.02
CA ALA A 133 11.58 6.63 -0.90
C ALA A 133 10.40 5.79 -0.40
N ALA A 134 9.59 6.31 0.52
CA ALA A 134 8.37 5.65 0.97
C ALA A 134 7.37 5.50 -0.20
N SER A 135 7.16 6.54 -1.01
CA SER A 135 6.28 6.45 -2.19
C SER A 135 6.81 5.46 -3.23
N GLN A 136 8.12 5.46 -3.51
CA GLN A 136 8.77 4.50 -4.40
C GLN A 136 8.76 3.08 -3.84
N SER A 137 8.89 2.92 -2.52
CA SER A 137 8.85 1.60 -1.88
C SER A 137 7.48 0.94 -2.01
N LEU A 138 6.43 1.74 -2.19
CA LEU A 138 5.11 1.21 -2.52
C LEU A 138 5.06 0.62 -3.94
N ALA A 139 5.95 1.03 -4.84
CA ALA A 139 6.18 0.36 -6.12
C ALA A 139 6.80 -1.05 -5.98
N LEU A 140 7.18 -1.49 -4.77
CA LEU A 140 7.33 -2.92 -4.44
C LEU A 140 5.99 -3.68 -4.37
N GLY A 141 4.92 -3.08 -4.86
CA GLY A 141 3.65 -3.70 -5.19
C GLY A 141 3.70 -5.13 -5.71
N PRO A 142 4.63 -5.49 -6.63
CA PRO A 142 4.80 -6.87 -7.06
C PRO A 142 5.23 -7.83 -5.94
N LEU A 143 6.10 -7.38 -5.02
CA LEU A 143 6.55 -8.17 -3.86
C LEU A 143 5.42 -8.36 -2.84
N LEU A 144 4.64 -7.31 -2.58
CA LEU A 144 3.41 -7.38 -1.78
C LEU A 144 2.40 -8.33 -2.42
N GLY A 145 2.13 -8.16 -3.71
CA GLY A 145 1.23 -9.01 -4.49
C GLY A 145 1.67 -10.47 -4.49
N LEU A 146 2.96 -10.75 -4.67
CA LEU A 146 3.53 -12.09 -4.60
C LEU A 146 3.28 -12.70 -3.21
N SER A 147 3.68 -12.01 -2.15
CA SER A 147 3.53 -12.48 -0.77
C SER A 147 2.07 -12.77 -0.40
N GLN A 148 1.16 -11.85 -0.73
CA GLN A 148 -0.29 -12.03 -0.52
C GLN A 148 -0.85 -13.17 -1.37
N SER A 149 -0.38 -13.35 -2.61
CA SER A 149 -0.82 -14.43 -3.50
C SER A 149 -0.52 -15.83 -2.93
N LEU A 150 0.59 -15.99 -2.19
CA LEU A 150 0.94 -17.26 -1.54
C LEU A 150 -0.06 -17.63 -0.43
N VAL A 151 -0.59 -16.63 0.28
CA VAL A 151 -1.68 -16.83 1.24
C VAL A 151 -2.98 -17.19 0.51
N LEU A 152 -3.28 -16.50 -0.58
CA LEU A 152 -4.49 -16.72 -1.38
C LEU A 152 -4.52 -18.06 -2.12
N ARG A 153 -3.35 -18.65 -2.42
CA ARG A 153 -3.22 -19.95 -3.09
C ARG A 153 -4.03 -21.06 -2.41
N LYS A 154 -4.26 -20.93 -1.09
CA LYS A 154 -5.02 -21.91 -0.30
C LYS A 154 -6.54 -21.75 -0.41
N VAL A 155 -7.04 -20.62 -0.92
CA VAL A 155 -8.46 -20.23 -0.84
C VAL A 155 -9.10 -19.81 -2.16
N THR A 156 -8.33 -19.44 -3.18
CA THR A 156 -8.85 -19.06 -4.51
C THR A 156 -8.04 -19.70 -5.65
N ARG A 157 -8.72 -20.09 -6.73
CA ARG A 157 -8.09 -20.58 -7.97
C ARG A 157 -7.39 -19.48 -8.75
N ARG A 158 -7.76 -18.21 -8.51
CA ARG A 158 -7.20 -17.04 -9.19
C ARG A 158 -6.03 -16.40 -8.45
N TRP A 159 -5.41 -17.10 -7.50
CA TRP A 159 -4.35 -16.54 -6.66
C TRP A 159 -3.20 -15.90 -7.48
N ALA A 160 -2.80 -16.47 -8.61
CA ALA A 160 -1.75 -15.91 -9.46
C ALA A 160 -2.16 -14.58 -10.11
N TRP A 161 -3.45 -14.40 -10.43
CA TRP A 161 -3.97 -13.14 -10.94
C TRP A 161 -3.91 -12.01 -9.91
N TRP A 162 -3.75 -12.31 -8.62
CA TRP A 162 -3.50 -11.30 -7.59
C TRP A 162 -2.18 -10.56 -7.82
N ILE A 163 -1.16 -11.26 -8.30
CA ILE A 163 0.15 -10.67 -8.62
C ILE A 163 -0.01 -9.70 -9.78
N GLY A 164 -0.64 -10.16 -10.87
CA GLY A 164 -0.90 -9.33 -12.05
C GLY A 164 -1.80 -8.14 -11.74
N ALA A 165 -2.84 -8.33 -10.92
CA ALA A 165 -3.71 -7.24 -10.47
C ALA A 165 -2.93 -6.19 -9.66
N ASN A 166 -2.08 -6.60 -8.72
CA ASN A 166 -1.23 -5.66 -7.98
C ASN A 166 -0.29 -4.91 -8.93
N LEU A 167 0.45 -5.63 -9.79
CA LEU A 167 1.40 -5.03 -10.72
C LEU A 167 0.72 -3.99 -11.62
N VAL A 168 -0.40 -4.36 -12.25
CA VAL A 168 -1.15 -3.46 -13.14
C VAL A 168 -1.67 -2.25 -12.38
N SER A 169 -2.19 -2.45 -11.17
CA SER A 169 -2.65 -1.34 -10.36
C SER A 169 -1.53 -0.35 -10.03
N TRP A 170 -0.32 -0.84 -9.73
CA TRP A 170 0.85 0.01 -9.53
C TRP A 170 1.32 0.71 -10.80
N LEU A 171 1.36 0.03 -11.94
CA LEU A 171 1.67 0.69 -13.21
C LEU A 171 0.67 1.80 -13.55
N ILE A 172 -0.61 1.61 -13.21
CA ILE A 172 -1.63 2.64 -13.36
C ILE A 172 -1.38 3.79 -12.38
N VAL A 173 -1.03 3.50 -11.12
CA VAL A 173 -0.62 4.52 -10.13
C VAL A 173 0.50 5.37 -10.69
N ASP A 174 1.61 4.74 -11.11
CA ASP A 174 2.78 5.44 -11.64
C ASP A 174 2.46 6.25 -12.89
N ALA A 175 1.66 5.70 -13.81
CA ALA A 175 1.23 6.41 -15.01
C ALA A 175 0.37 7.63 -14.67
N VAL A 176 -0.56 7.51 -13.73
CA VAL A 176 -1.41 8.63 -13.29
C VAL A 176 -0.56 9.70 -12.62
N VAL A 177 0.37 9.33 -11.75
CA VAL A 177 1.30 10.27 -11.10
C VAL A 177 2.15 10.99 -12.12
N TYR A 178 2.73 10.26 -13.07
CA TYR A 178 3.51 10.85 -14.14
C TYR A 178 2.69 11.82 -15.00
N LEU A 179 1.47 11.43 -15.40
CA LEU A 179 0.57 12.31 -16.15
C LEU A 179 0.17 13.54 -15.33
N LEU A 180 -0.11 13.39 -14.03
CA LEU A 180 -0.37 14.51 -13.13
C LEU A 180 0.83 15.43 -13.02
N SER A 181 2.05 14.92 -12.90
CA SER A 181 3.27 15.75 -12.87
C SER A 181 3.51 16.50 -14.19
N LEU A 182 3.12 15.91 -15.33
CA LEU A 182 3.19 16.59 -16.63
C LEU A 182 2.19 17.74 -16.72
N TRP A 183 0.99 17.55 -16.17
CA TRP A 183 -0.09 18.53 -16.15
C TRP A 183 0.11 19.61 -15.08
N SER A 184 0.76 19.25 -13.98
CA SER A 184 1.00 20.11 -12.83
C SER A 184 2.12 21.12 -13.03
N LYS A 185 2.85 21.12 -14.15
CA LYS A 185 3.72 22.26 -14.47
C LYS A 185 2.96 23.60 -14.50
N ASP A 186 1.63 23.56 -14.62
CA ASP A 186 0.74 24.72 -14.59
C ASP A 186 0.01 24.93 -13.25
N PHE A 187 0.07 23.98 -12.30
CA PHE A 187 -0.54 24.08 -10.97
C PHE A 187 0.55 23.86 -9.90
N ASP A 188 0.79 24.85 -9.05
CA ASP A 188 1.79 24.88 -7.94
C ASP A 188 1.64 23.76 -6.87
N LEU A 189 0.87 22.70 -7.14
CA LEU A 189 0.57 21.59 -6.24
C LEU A 189 1.54 20.40 -6.38
N PHE A 190 2.21 20.25 -7.52
CA PHE A 190 3.25 19.22 -7.76
C PHE A 190 4.48 19.91 -8.35
N THR A 191 5.16 20.70 -7.53
CA THR A 191 6.42 21.38 -7.83
C THR A 191 7.58 20.39 -8.05
N GLY A 192 7.38 19.09 -7.80
CA GLY A 192 8.41 18.06 -7.91
C GLY A 192 9.44 18.13 -6.78
N ASP A 193 9.17 18.96 -5.77
CA ASP A 193 9.94 19.06 -4.53
C ASP A 193 9.57 17.96 -3.51
N GLY A 194 8.60 17.11 -3.87
CA GLY A 194 8.10 16.04 -3.00
C GLY A 194 7.26 16.57 -1.85
N SER A 195 6.50 17.66 -2.06
CA SER A 195 5.64 18.22 -1.03
C SER A 195 4.73 17.16 -0.41
N ILE A 196 4.50 17.28 0.90
CA ILE A 196 3.64 16.34 1.64
C ILE A 196 2.24 16.27 1.02
N VAL A 197 1.72 17.41 0.56
CA VAL A 197 0.40 17.47 -0.07
C VAL A 197 0.39 16.65 -1.36
N GLU A 198 1.41 16.77 -2.21
CA GLU A 198 1.58 15.98 -3.44
C GLU A 198 1.61 14.47 -3.14
N VAL A 199 2.36 14.04 -2.12
CA VAL A 199 2.47 12.62 -1.73
C VAL A 199 1.14 12.08 -1.21
N TYR A 200 0.43 12.84 -0.38
CA TYR A 200 -0.87 12.44 0.14
C TYR A 200 -1.93 12.38 -0.97
N VAL A 201 -2.02 13.42 -1.81
CA VAL A 201 -2.99 13.48 -2.90
C VAL A 201 -2.76 12.33 -3.88
N THR A 202 -1.51 12.08 -4.25
CA THR A 202 -1.10 10.96 -5.10
C THR A 202 -1.57 9.62 -4.56
N LEU A 203 -1.28 9.32 -3.29
CA LEU A 203 -1.61 8.02 -2.70
C LEU A 203 -3.11 7.83 -2.48
N ILE A 204 -3.82 8.90 -2.11
CA ILE A 204 -5.28 8.87 -1.97
C ILE A 204 -5.94 8.69 -3.34
N ALA A 205 -5.53 9.45 -4.35
CA ALA A 205 -6.10 9.42 -5.70
C ALA A 205 -5.90 8.08 -6.41
N THR A 206 -4.86 7.35 -6.04
CA THR A 206 -4.48 6.08 -6.70
C THR A 206 -5.08 4.87 -6.00
N THR A 207 -5.58 5.02 -4.77
CA THR A 207 -6.26 3.97 -4.01
C THR A 207 -7.45 3.33 -4.75
N PRO A 208 -8.36 4.07 -5.42
CA PRO A 208 -9.45 3.50 -6.22
C PRO A 208 -9.00 2.58 -7.35
N LEU A 209 -7.83 2.85 -7.94
CA LEU A 209 -7.32 2.15 -9.11
C LEU A 209 -6.86 0.72 -8.78
N THR A 210 -6.59 0.44 -7.50
CA THR A 210 -6.14 -0.88 -7.04
C THR A 210 -7.27 -1.87 -6.78
N GLY A 211 -8.45 -1.40 -6.35
CA GLY A 211 -9.45 -2.27 -5.74
C GLY A 211 -10.19 -3.20 -6.68
N ARG A 212 -10.46 -2.76 -7.93
CA ARG A 212 -11.38 -3.49 -8.81
C ARG A 212 -10.82 -4.82 -9.30
N ALA A 213 -9.56 -4.83 -9.74
CA ALA A 213 -8.90 -6.05 -10.20
C ALA A 213 -8.67 -7.04 -9.05
N LEU A 214 -8.27 -6.53 -7.88
CA LEU A 214 -8.04 -7.35 -6.68
C LEU A 214 -9.34 -8.01 -6.17
N LEU A 215 -10.44 -7.27 -6.09
CA LEU A 215 -11.73 -7.84 -5.67
C LEU A 215 -12.29 -8.86 -6.66
N TRP A 216 -11.99 -8.74 -7.96
CA TRP A 216 -12.36 -9.73 -8.96
C TRP A 216 -11.62 -11.07 -8.77
N VAL A 217 -10.39 -11.05 -8.28
CA VAL A 217 -9.64 -12.27 -7.90
C VAL A 217 -10.32 -13.02 -6.75
N LEU A 218 -11.03 -12.28 -5.89
CA LEU A 218 -11.79 -12.79 -4.74
C LEU A 218 -13.29 -12.96 -5.04
N ALA A 219 -13.68 -12.99 -6.32
CA ALA A 219 -15.06 -13.27 -6.70
C ALA A 219 -15.50 -14.67 -6.22
N PRO A 220 -16.78 -14.88 -5.82
CA PRO A 220 -17.27 -16.18 -5.38
C PRO A 220 -17.04 -17.30 -6.42
N SER A 221 -17.10 -16.96 -7.71
CA SER A 221 -16.83 -17.88 -8.83
C SER A 221 -15.38 -18.36 -8.92
N ALA A 222 -14.45 -17.72 -8.22
CA ALA A 222 -13.04 -18.08 -8.15
C ALA A 222 -12.70 -18.99 -6.96
N LEU A 223 -13.63 -19.14 -6.01
CA LEU A 223 -13.44 -19.96 -4.83
C LEU A 223 -13.50 -21.43 -5.25
N GLY A 224 -12.54 -22.22 -4.79
CA GLY A 224 -12.59 -23.66 -5.04
C GLY A 224 -13.79 -24.24 -4.29
N HIS A 225 -14.76 -24.81 -5.02
CA HIS A 225 -15.70 -25.75 -4.43
C HIS A 225 -14.86 -26.87 -3.80
N LYS A 226 -14.80 -26.88 -2.47
CA LYS A 226 -14.45 -28.08 -1.73
C LYS A 226 -15.72 -28.88 -1.50
#